data_AF-A0AAU5LE50-F1
#
_entry.id   AF-A0AAU5LE50-F1
#
_cell.length_a   1.000
_cell.length_b   1.000
_cell.length_c   1.000
_cell.angle_alpha   90.00
_cell.angle_beta   90.00
_cell.angle_gamma   90.00
#
_symmetry.space_group_name_H-M   'P 1'
#
loop_
_entity.id
_entity.type
_entity.pdbx_description
1 polymer ?
#
loop_
_entity_poly.entity_id
_entity_poly.type
_entity_poly.pdbx_seq_one_letter_code
_entity_poly.pdbx_strand_id
1 'polypeptide(L)'
;MTVPVLLIATLLFRVLGALGVRRFATWTVSATHGLAVMLVMTASAHFVPASVTVMPTHADLVAMVPPFVPFASAVIYLTGVLELAGALGLVLGKTRRLAAYCLIALFVLLLPANIYAAVADVPFAGDAPSPLWTRIPEQILFIAVAALAARSRSKSVEPVSRQTLAKV
;
A
#
# COMPACT_ATOMS: atom_id res chain seq x y z
N MET A 1 -9.06 10.60 0.44
CA MET A 1 -9.84 9.33 0.38
C MET A 1 -9.07 8.13 0.94
N THR A 2 -7.78 7.99 0.64
CA THR A 2 -6.96 6.79 0.96
C THR A 2 -6.73 6.57 2.45
N VAL A 3 -6.45 7.61 3.24
CA VAL A 3 -6.23 7.48 4.70
C VAL A 3 -7.45 6.92 5.44
N PRO A 4 -8.69 7.42 5.23
CA PRO A 4 -9.88 6.79 5.78
C PRO A 4 -9.98 5.30 5.49
N VAL A 5 -9.69 4.86 4.26
CA VAL A 5 -9.71 3.42 3.90
C VAL A 5 -8.69 2.62 4.71
N LEU A 6 -7.44 3.12 4.80
CA LEU A 6 -6.40 2.49 5.61
C LEU A 6 -6.83 2.35 7.07
N LEU A 7 -7.36 3.43 7.67
CA LEU A 7 -7.74 3.46 9.08
C LEU A 7 -8.93 2.54 9.36
N ILE A 8 -10.00 2.63 8.55
CA ILE A 8 -11.19 1.80 8.70
C ILE A 8 -10.83 0.32 8.53
N ALA A 9 -10.10 -0.04 7.47
CA ALA A 9 -9.69 -1.43 7.25
C ALA A 9 -8.80 -1.94 8.41
N THR A 10 -7.87 -1.12 8.90
CA THR A 10 -7.03 -1.46 10.07
C THR A 10 -7.88 -1.74 11.31
N LEU A 11 -8.87 -0.90 11.59
CA LEU A 11 -9.78 -1.06 12.73
C LEU A 11 -10.64 -2.32 12.57
N LEU A 12 -11.16 -2.60 11.38
CA LEU A 12 -11.94 -3.82 11.11
C LEU A 12 -11.11 -5.08 11.37
N PHE A 13 -9.88 -5.15 10.85
CA PHE A 13 -8.98 -6.27 11.16
C PHE A 13 -8.67 -6.36 12.65
N ARG A 14 -8.47 -5.22 13.32
CA ARG A 14 -8.20 -5.19 14.75
C ARG A 14 -9.38 -5.71 15.58
N VAL A 15 -10.61 -5.38 15.19
CA VAL A 15 -11.85 -5.90 15.80
C VAL A 15 -11.94 -7.41 15.60
N LEU A 16 -11.66 -7.93 14.40
CA LEU A 16 -11.59 -9.39 14.18
C LEU A 16 -10.56 -10.06 15.10
N GLY A 17 -9.41 -9.41 15.34
CA GLY A 17 -8.42 -9.85 16.31
C GLY A 17 -8.95 -9.88 17.75
N ALA A 18 -9.74 -8.87 18.15
CA ALA A 18 -10.39 -8.82 19.46
C ALA A 18 -11.50 -9.87 19.61
N LEU A 19 -12.16 -10.24 18.52
CA LEU A 19 -13.18 -11.31 18.44
C LEU A 19 -12.58 -12.72 18.35
N GLY A 20 -11.24 -12.86 18.44
CA GLY A 20 -10.56 -14.16 18.55
C GLY A 20 -9.76 -14.60 17.32
N VAL A 21 -9.76 -13.84 16.22
CA VAL A 21 -8.95 -14.17 15.03
C VAL A 21 -7.47 -13.86 15.30
N ARG A 22 -6.73 -14.87 15.77
CA ARG A 22 -5.31 -14.75 16.20
C ARG A 22 -4.40 -14.07 15.18
N ARG A 23 -4.70 -14.19 13.87
CA ARG A 23 -3.95 -13.54 12.78
C ARG A 23 -3.90 -12.01 12.93
N PHE A 24 -4.98 -11.39 13.43
CA PHE A 24 -5.12 -9.94 13.52
C PHE A 24 -5.01 -9.41 14.96
N ALA A 25 -4.43 -10.20 15.87
CA ALA A 25 -4.28 -9.82 17.27
C ALA A 25 -3.39 -8.58 17.48
N THR A 26 -2.46 -8.32 16.55
CA THR A 26 -1.53 -7.19 16.64
C THR A 26 -1.92 -6.04 15.72
N TRP A 27 -1.65 -4.82 16.17
CA TRP A 27 -1.82 -3.59 15.39
C TRP A 27 -0.99 -3.61 14.10
N THR A 28 0.25 -4.12 14.15
CA THR A 28 1.12 -4.21 12.97
C THR A 28 0.52 -5.07 11.87
N VAL A 29 -0.01 -6.25 12.20
CA VAL A 29 -0.60 -7.15 11.18
C VAL A 29 -1.90 -6.56 10.65
N SER A 30 -2.72 -5.95 11.51
CA SER A 30 -3.97 -5.29 11.11
C SER A 30 -3.70 -4.11 10.18
N ALA A 31 -2.74 -3.25 10.51
CA ALA A 31 -2.33 -2.12 9.67
C ALA A 31 -1.69 -2.57 8.34
N THR A 32 -0.93 -3.67 8.36
CA THR A 32 -0.36 -4.26 7.13
C THR A 32 -1.47 -4.70 6.16
N HIS A 33 -2.54 -5.33 6.67
CA HIS A 33 -3.68 -5.73 5.83
C HIS A 33 -4.54 -4.52 5.44
N GLY A 34 -4.68 -3.53 6.32
CA GLY A 34 -5.31 -2.25 5.98
C GLY A 34 -4.60 -1.55 4.82
N LEU A 35 -3.27 -1.53 4.81
CA LEU A 35 -2.46 -1.01 3.71
C LEU A 35 -2.67 -1.81 2.43
N ALA A 36 -2.74 -3.14 2.51
CA ALA A 36 -3.04 -3.98 1.35
C ALA A 36 -4.44 -3.68 0.76
N VAL A 37 -5.46 -3.50 1.60
CA VAL A 37 -6.82 -3.12 1.15
C VAL A 37 -6.81 -1.75 0.47
N MET A 38 -6.13 -0.78 1.09
CA MET A 38 -5.98 0.56 0.51
C MET A 38 -5.27 0.49 -0.86
N LEU A 39 -4.19 -0.30 -0.98
CA LEU A 39 -3.45 -0.49 -2.23
C LEU A 39 -4.29 -1.15 -3.33
N VAL A 40 -5.14 -2.13 -2.99
CA VAL A 40 -6.07 -2.70 -3.98
C VAL A 40 -7.06 -1.65 -4.48
N MET A 41 -7.55 -0.79 -3.57
CA MET A 41 -8.44 0.31 -3.95
C MET A 41 -7.72 1.33 -4.82
N THR A 42 -6.52 1.78 -4.48
CA THR A 42 -5.75 2.73 -5.31
C THR A 42 -5.37 2.13 -6.66
N ALA A 43 -4.95 0.86 -6.68
CA ALA A 43 -4.61 0.17 -7.91
C ALA A 43 -5.79 0.06 -8.87
N SER A 44 -7.02 -0.07 -8.36
CA SER A 44 -8.20 -0.17 -9.23
C SER A 44 -8.41 1.05 -10.13
N ALA A 45 -8.05 2.27 -9.66
CA ALA A 45 -8.12 3.50 -10.46
C ALA A 45 -7.29 3.44 -11.75
N HIS A 46 -6.26 2.58 -11.80
CA HIS A 46 -5.42 2.41 -12.98
C HIS A 46 -6.09 1.61 -14.11
N PHE A 47 -7.11 0.79 -13.78
CA PHE A 47 -7.67 -0.19 -14.71
C PHE A 47 -9.17 0.00 -14.95
N VAL A 48 -9.85 0.84 -14.17
CA VAL A 48 -11.28 1.12 -14.38
C VAL A 48 -11.51 1.88 -15.69
N PRO A 49 -12.61 1.58 -16.41
CA PRO A 49 -12.99 2.34 -17.60
C PRO A 49 -13.31 3.81 -17.27
N ALA A 50 -13.11 4.69 -18.25
CA ALA A 50 -13.40 6.12 -18.12
C ALA A 50 -14.88 6.44 -17.82
N SER A 51 -15.80 5.48 -17.99
CA SER A 51 -17.21 5.64 -17.64
C SER A 51 -17.49 5.60 -16.14
N VAL A 52 -16.51 5.20 -15.31
CA VAL A 52 -16.65 5.15 -13.84
C VAL A 52 -16.43 6.56 -13.28
N THR A 53 -17.44 7.09 -12.56
CA THR A 53 -17.41 8.46 -12.02
C THR A 53 -17.26 8.53 -10.50
N VAL A 54 -17.38 7.39 -9.81
CA VAL A 54 -17.32 7.33 -8.33
C VAL A 54 -15.90 7.30 -7.78
N MET A 55 -14.88 7.23 -8.66
CA MET A 55 -13.48 7.19 -8.27
C MET A 55 -12.59 7.71 -9.41
N PRO A 56 -11.31 8.06 -9.11
CA PRO A 56 -10.37 8.48 -10.14
C PRO A 56 -10.16 7.38 -11.19
N THR A 57 -9.87 7.82 -12.41
CA THR A 57 -9.62 6.96 -13.56
C THR A 57 -8.14 6.98 -13.97
N HIS A 58 -7.78 6.11 -14.89
CA HIS A 58 -6.45 6.10 -15.49
C HIS A 58 -6.07 7.46 -16.09
N ALA A 59 -7.03 8.15 -16.72
CA ALA A 59 -6.80 9.47 -17.31
C ALA A 59 -6.46 10.53 -16.25
N ASP A 60 -7.14 10.50 -15.10
CA ASP A 60 -6.84 11.39 -13.97
C ASP A 60 -5.42 11.16 -13.44
N LEU A 61 -5.00 9.89 -13.36
CA LEU A 61 -3.66 9.51 -12.91
C LEU A 61 -2.58 9.93 -13.91
N VAL A 62 -2.84 9.78 -15.21
CA VAL A 62 -1.92 10.23 -16.28
C VAL A 62 -1.73 11.74 -16.24
N ALA A 63 -2.79 12.51 -15.97
CA ALA A 63 -2.70 13.97 -15.87
C ALA A 63 -1.75 14.42 -14.74
N MET A 64 -1.60 13.63 -13.68
CA MET A 64 -0.67 13.90 -12.58
C MET A 64 0.79 13.58 -12.91
N VAL A 65 1.08 12.98 -14.07
CA VAL A 65 2.45 12.59 -14.43
C VAL A 65 3.22 13.81 -14.94
N PRO A 66 4.40 14.14 -14.36
CA PRO A 66 5.20 15.27 -14.84
C PRO A 66 5.63 15.10 -16.30
N PRO A 67 5.73 16.18 -17.08
CA PRO A 67 5.99 16.13 -18.53
C PRO A 67 7.36 15.54 -18.91
N PHE A 68 8.31 15.48 -17.96
CA PHE A 68 9.63 14.86 -18.19
C PHE A 68 9.60 13.32 -18.12
N VAL A 69 8.51 12.71 -17.65
CA VAL A 69 8.38 11.25 -17.56
C VAL A 69 7.86 10.71 -18.90
N PRO A 70 8.65 9.91 -19.63
CA PRO A 70 8.20 9.35 -20.90
C PRO A 70 7.16 8.25 -20.67
N PHE A 71 6.29 8.04 -21.66
CA PHE A 71 5.29 6.96 -21.66
C PHE A 71 4.37 6.95 -20.43
N ALA A 72 3.88 8.14 -20.01
CA ALA A 72 3.05 8.32 -18.81
C ALA A 72 1.97 7.24 -18.63
N SER A 73 1.20 6.93 -19.68
CA SER A 73 0.17 5.89 -19.65
C SER A 73 0.70 4.51 -19.25
N ALA A 74 1.86 4.10 -19.77
CA ALA A 74 2.47 2.81 -19.46
C ALA A 74 3.03 2.77 -18.03
N VAL A 75 3.62 3.89 -17.59
CA VAL A 75 4.09 4.06 -16.21
C VAL A 75 2.94 3.91 -15.22
N ILE A 76 1.78 4.52 -15.49
CA ILE A 76 0.59 4.38 -14.66
C ILE A 76 0.14 2.91 -14.61
N TYR A 77 -0.01 2.22 -15.73
CA TYR A 77 -0.34 0.79 -15.67
C TYR A 77 0.68 -0.04 -14.86
N LEU A 78 1.97 0.25 -15.01
CA LEU A 78 3.02 -0.39 -14.23
C LEU A 78 2.86 -0.12 -12.73
N THR A 79 2.61 1.12 -12.31
CA THR A 79 2.42 1.44 -10.89
C THR A 79 1.21 0.71 -10.31
N GLY A 80 0.10 0.62 -11.05
CA GLY A 80 -1.07 -0.16 -10.62
C GLY A 80 -0.77 -1.66 -10.45
N VAL A 81 0.00 -2.26 -11.36
CA VAL A 81 0.45 -3.67 -11.21
C VAL A 81 1.35 -3.83 -9.98
N LEU A 82 2.28 -2.90 -9.76
CA LEU A 82 3.18 -2.93 -8.61
C LEU A 82 2.43 -2.76 -7.29
N GLU A 83 1.39 -1.94 -7.23
CA GLU A 83 0.52 -1.79 -6.06
C GLU A 83 -0.21 -3.11 -5.74
N LEU A 84 -0.79 -3.78 -6.74
CA LEU A 84 -1.44 -5.08 -6.56
C LEU A 84 -0.46 -6.17 -6.12
N ALA A 85 0.71 -6.22 -6.75
CA ALA A 85 1.78 -7.15 -6.37
C ALA A 85 2.28 -6.88 -4.94
N GLY A 86 2.42 -5.62 -4.57
CA GLY A 86 2.77 -5.19 -3.22
C GLY A 86 1.70 -5.58 -2.19
N ALA A 87 0.42 -5.34 -2.49
CA ALA A 87 -0.71 -5.71 -1.63
C ALA A 87 -0.74 -7.22 -1.37
N LEU A 88 -0.65 -8.03 -2.43
CA LEU A 88 -0.57 -9.49 -2.33
C LEU A 88 0.68 -9.89 -1.52
N GLY A 89 1.81 -9.28 -1.83
CA GLY A 89 3.09 -9.54 -1.18
C GLY A 89 3.09 -9.24 0.32
N LEU A 90 2.38 -8.21 0.78
CA LEU A 90 2.23 -7.86 2.20
C LEU A 90 1.40 -8.90 2.98
N VAL A 91 0.34 -9.43 2.36
CA VAL A 91 -0.55 -10.43 2.96
C VAL A 91 0.16 -11.79 3.08
N LEU A 92 0.97 -12.14 2.08
CA LEU A 92 1.78 -13.36 2.05
C LEU A 92 3.01 -13.22 2.97
N GLY A 93 2.98 -13.88 4.12
CA GLY A 93 4.02 -13.73 5.15
C GLY A 93 5.46 -13.99 4.66
N LYS A 94 5.64 -14.88 3.67
CA LYS A 94 6.96 -15.19 3.08
C LYS A 94 7.54 -14.03 2.27
N THR A 95 6.71 -13.24 1.60
CA THR A 95 7.12 -12.14 0.70
C THR A 95 6.99 -10.76 1.33
N ARG A 96 6.35 -10.65 2.52
CA ARG A 96 6.01 -9.38 3.17
C ARG A 96 7.16 -8.39 3.24
N ARG A 97 8.35 -8.86 3.62
CA ARG A 97 9.50 -7.97 3.80
C ARG A 97 9.99 -7.38 2.48
N LEU A 98 10.05 -8.21 1.43
CA LEU A 98 10.40 -7.75 0.09
C LEU A 98 9.34 -6.77 -0.43
N ALA A 99 8.06 -7.15 -0.33
CA ALA A 99 6.95 -6.31 -0.75
C ALA A 99 6.95 -4.94 -0.04
N ALA A 100 7.21 -4.93 1.27
CA ALA A 100 7.32 -3.69 2.04
C ALA A 100 8.44 -2.77 1.53
N TYR A 101 9.64 -3.29 1.25
CA TYR A 101 10.72 -2.46 0.70
C TYR A 101 10.41 -1.96 -0.72
N CYS A 102 9.83 -2.81 -1.58
CA CYS A 102 9.39 -2.40 -2.90
C CYS A 102 8.32 -1.31 -2.84
N LEU A 103 7.36 -1.41 -1.92
CA LEU A 103 6.32 -0.40 -1.70
C LEU A 103 6.89 0.91 -1.17
N ILE A 104 7.86 0.86 -0.24
CA ILE A 104 8.56 2.07 0.23
C ILE A 104 9.23 2.77 -0.96
N ALA A 105 9.95 2.02 -1.79
CA ALA A 105 10.59 2.57 -2.98
C ALA A 105 9.55 3.16 -3.95
N LEU A 106 8.45 2.44 -4.21
CA LEU A 106 7.34 2.93 -5.05
C LEU A 106 6.77 4.24 -4.50
N PHE A 107 6.44 4.31 -3.21
CA PHE A 107 5.92 5.52 -2.59
C PHE A 107 6.90 6.70 -2.70
N VAL A 108 8.20 6.47 -2.51
CA VAL A 108 9.19 7.53 -2.72
C VAL A 108 9.24 7.98 -4.18
N LEU A 109 9.14 7.05 -5.13
CA LEU A 109 9.13 7.36 -6.56
C LEU A 109 7.86 8.09 -7.04
N LEU A 110 6.73 7.93 -6.34
CA LEU A 110 5.48 8.63 -6.65
C LEU A 110 5.43 10.07 -6.09
N LEU A 111 6.32 10.43 -5.16
CA LEU A 111 6.35 11.78 -4.57
C LEU A 111 6.50 12.90 -5.61
N PRO A 112 7.40 12.84 -6.60
CA PRO A 112 7.52 13.88 -7.62
C PRO A 112 6.23 14.13 -8.39
N ALA A 113 5.47 13.08 -8.72
CA ALA A 113 4.17 13.22 -9.39
C ALA A 113 3.14 13.92 -8.49
N ASN A 114 3.06 13.54 -7.21
CA ASN A 114 2.19 14.21 -6.24
C ASN A 114 2.58 15.68 -6.02
N ILE A 115 3.88 16.00 -6.05
CA ILE A 115 4.36 17.37 -5.92
C ILE A 115 4.00 18.18 -7.15
N TYR A 116 4.29 17.64 -8.34
CA TYR A 116 3.92 18.28 -9.60
C TYR A 116 2.42 18.57 -9.68
N ALA A 117 1.57 17.57 -9.40
CA ALA A 117 0.13 17.74 -9.48
C ALA A 117 -0.39 18.86 -8.56
N ALA A 118 0.19 18.99 -7.35
CA ALA A 118 -0.20 20.04 -6.41
C ALA A 118 0.35 21.43 -6.78
N VAL A 119 1.56 21.51 -7.36
CA VAL A 119 2.19 22.79 -7.72
C VAL A 119 1.67 23.32 -9.07
N ALA A 120 1.34 22.43 -10.00
CA ALA A 120 0.79 22.77 -11.31
C ALA A 120 -0.74 22.82 -11.34
N ASP A 121 -1.39 22.79 -10.16
CA ASP A 121 -2.84 22.82 -9.98
C ASP A 121 -3.61 21.81 -10.86
N VAL A 122 -3.08 20.60 -11.01
CA VAL A 122 -3.69 19.55 -11.84
C VAL A 122 -4.99 19.04 -11.18
N PRO A 123 -6.16 19.21 -11.82
CA PRO A 123 -7.41 18.67 -11.29
C PRO A 123 -7.37 17.15 -11.16
N PHE A 124 -8.04 16.60 -10.15
CA PHE A 124 -8.04 15.16 -9.90
C PHE A 124 -9.45 14.67 -9.60
N ALA A 125 -9.98 13.78 -10.44
CA ALA A 125 -11.33 13.24 -10.34
C ALA A 125 -12.43 14.32 -10.29
N GLY A 126 -12.24 15.40 -11.05
CA GLY A 126 -13.19 16.53 -11.12
C GLY A 126 -13.05 17.56 -9.99
N ASP A 127 -12.21 17.30 -8.99
CA ASP A 127 -11.96 18.21 -7.87
C ASP A 127 -10.61 18.94 -8.03
N ALA A 128 -10.43 20.01 -7.25
CA ALA A 128 -9.13 20.67 -7.10
C ALA A 128 -8.08 19.71 -6.51
N PRO A 129 -6.79 19.85 -6.87
CA PRO A 129 -5.74 19.00 -6.33
C PRO A 129 -5.68 19.11 -4.81
N SER A 130 -5.43 17.97 -4.17
CA SER A 130 -5.19 17.97 -2.72
C SER A 130 -3.86 18.66 -2.44
N PRO A 131 -3.80 19.54 -1.43
CA PRO A 131 -2.62 20.33 -1.15
C PRO A 131 -1.44 19.47 -0.66
N LEU A 132 -0.21 19.96 -0.85
CA LEU A 132 1.00 19.24 -0.44
C LEU A 132 1.03 18.87 1.05
N TRP A 133 0.51 19.73 1.91
CA TRP A 133 0.49 19.50 3.35
C TRP A 133 -0.43 18.35 3.76
N THR A 134 -1.36 17.89 2.91
CA THR A 134 -2.08 16.63 3.13
C THR A 134 -1.32 15.47 2.50
N ARG A 135 -0.88 15.61 1.24
CA ARG A 135 -0.22 14.52 0.48
C ARG A 135 1.06 13.99 1.16
N ILE A 136 1.90 14.89 1.68
CA ILE A 136 3.19 14.50 2.28
C ILE A 136 3.00 13.68 3.57
N PRO A 137 2.18 14.11 4.56
CA PRO A 137 1.86 13.28 5.71
C PRO A 137 1.22 11.93 5.36
N GLU A 138 0.31 11.90 4.38
CA GLU A 138 -0.29 10.64 3.90
C GLU A 138 0.79 9.67 3.41
N GLN A 139 1.73 10.17 2.59
CA GLN A 139 2.82 9.35 2.08
C GLN A 139 3.75 8.83 3.19
N ILE A 140 4.07 9.69 4.16
CA ILE A 140 4.88 9.31 5.33
C ILE A 140 4.17 8.21 6.13
N LEU A 141 2.84 8.31 6.31
CA LEU A 141 2.05 7.29 6.98
C LEU A 141 2.13 5.94 6.25
N PHE A 142 1.96 5.92 4.93
CA PHE A 142 2.01 4.68 4.15
C PHE A 142 3.40 4.03 4.20
N ILE A 143 4.47 4.83 4.09
CA ILE A 143 5.85 4.39 4.24
C ILE A 143 6.09 3.82 5.64
N ALA A 144 5.58 4.48 6.69
CA ALA A 144 5.73 4.02 8.07
C ALA A 144 5.05 2.65 8.28
N VAL A 145 3.83 2.47 7.78
CA VAL A 145 3.12 1.18 7.87
C VAL A 145 3.86 0.08 7.11
N ALA A 146 4.36 0.37 5.90
CA ALA A 146 5.19 -0.57 5.15
C ALA A 146 6.48 -0.93 5.91
N ALA A 147 7.15 0.05 6.52
CA ALA A 147 8.35 -0.18 7.32
C ALA A 147 8.07 -1.07 8.55
N LEU A 148 6.91 -0.91 9.21
CA LEU A 148 6.48 -1.79 10.29
C LEU A 148 6.23 -3.23 9.79
N ALA A 149 5.63 -3.37 8.59
CA ALA A 149 5.43 -4.67 7.97
C ALA A 149 6.77 -5.38 7.67
N ALA A 150 7.80 -4.64 7.25
CA ALA A 150 9.14 -5.18 6.99
C ALA A 150 9.84 -5.76 8.24
N ARG A 151 9.49 -5.26 9.44
CA ARG A 151 10.08 -5.69 10.72
C ARG A 151 9.42 -6.95 11.31
N SER A 152 8.25 -7.33 10.80
CA SER A 152 7.47 -8.47 11.32
C SER A 152 8.03 -9.81 10.83
N ARG A 153 9.09 -10.33 11.46
CA ARG A 153 9.58 -11.70 11.24
C ARG A 153 8.62 -12.73 11.86
N SER A 154 8.21 -13.76 11.11
CA SER A 154 7.79 -15.01 11.76
C SER A 154 9.03 -15.66 12.37
N LYS A 155 8.99 -15.99 13.66
CA LYS A 155 9.98 -16.91 14.23
C LYS A 155 9.98 -18.16 13.35
N SER A 156 11.10 -18.46 12.71
CA SER A 156 11.32 -19.78 12.13
C SER A 156 11.15 -20.79 13.27
N VAL A 157 10.24 -21.75 13.09
CA VAL A 157 10.13 -22.89 14.01
C VAL A 157 11.49 -23.57 14.00
N GLU A 158 12.22 -23.47 15.10
CA GLU A 158 13.49 -24.16 15.30
C GLU A 158 13.17 -25.67 15.25
N PRO A 159 13.86 -26.46 14.41
CA PRO A 159 13.60 -27.89 14.35
C PRO A 159 13.97 -28.50 15.70
N VAL A 160 12.98 -29.06 16.40
CA VAL A 160 13.21 -29.90 17.59
C VAL A 160 13.97 -31.15 17.13
N SER A 161 15.28 -31.19 17.33
CA SER A 161 16.15 -32.34 17.04
C SER A 161 17.53 -32.06 17.62
N ARG A 162 18.19 -32.87 18.46
CA ARG A 162 18.01 -34.22 19.01
C ARG A 162 18.80 -34.22 20.34
N GLN A 163 18.17 -34.11 21.49
CA GLN A 163 18.85 -34.37 22.78
C GLN A 163 18.18 -35.47 23.62
N THR A 164 17.04 -36.00 23.16
CA THR A 164 16.28 -37.02 23.91
C THR A 164 16.58 -38.46 23.48
N LEU A 165 17.32 -38.69 22.39
CA LEU A 165 17.62 -40.05 21.89
C LEU A 165 18.98 -40.62 22.33
N ALA A 166 19.70 -39.97 23.25
CA ALA A 166 20.99 -40.46 23.77
C ALA A 166 20.95 -40.87 25.26
N LYS A 167 19.75 -41.09 25.82
CA LYS A 167 19.56 -41.44 27.25
C LYS A 167 18.69 -42.68 27.49
N VAL A 168 18.57 -43.57 26.52
CA VAL A 168 17.95 -44.89 26.68
C VAL A 168 18.92 -45.93 26.15
#